data_AF-A0A8C9C124-F1
#
_entry.id   AF-A0A8C9C124-F1
#
_cell.length_a   1.000
_cell.length_b   1.000
_cell.length_c   1.000
_cell.angle_alpha   90.00
_cell.angle_beta   90.00
_cell.angle_gamma   90.00
#
_symmetry.space_group_name_H-M   'P 1'
#
loop_
_entity.id
_entity.type
_entity.pdbx_description
1 polymer ?
#
loop_
_entity_poly.entity_id
_entity_poly.type
_entity_poly.pdbx_seq_one_letter_code
_entity_poly.pdbx_strand_id
1 'polypeptide(L)'
;LSFSLPELHFPQTHIYAQRTWGPEGVIFYGDTNPEDDWFVLGLRDGRPEIPLHNHWAQLTVGAGPRLDDGRWHQMEVKIHADSVMVGLDGEEVLHLRQVSGPLANKPQPIMRIVLGGLLFPASKLWLQLVPALDGCLRREDWLDQQAQTSASVPTSLRSCAVESQPGIFFPPGTGAEFSLEGKEASSASFCLDGLWAQGQRLDMDRSPGNGTDTTIKSPPKNLL
;
A
#
# COMPACT_ATOMS: atom_id res chain seq x y z
N LEU A 1 -1.21 -10.01 4.97
CA LEU A 1 -0.95 -11.47 4.77
C LEU A 1 0.54 -11.65 4.53
N SER A 2 1.17 -12.70 5.05
CA SER A 2 2.61 -12.93 4.89
C SER A 2 2.89 -14.37 4.46
N PHE A 3 3.86 -14.55 3.56
CA PHE A 3 4.22 -15.83 2.95
C PHE A 3 5.74 -15.97 2.90
N SER A 4 6.22 -17.20 2.99
CA SER A 4 7.64 -17.55 2.84
C SER A 4 7.79 -18.43 1.60
N LEU A 5 8.71 -18.07 0.71
CA LEU A 5 9.00 -18.76 -0.55
C LEU A 5 10.38 -19.42 -0.45
N PRO A 6 10.48 -20.72 -0.09
CA PRO A 6 11.75 -21.40 0.14
C PRO A 6 12.43 -21.92 -1.14
N GLU A 7 11.69 -22.11 -2.24
CA GLU A 7 12.20 -22.68 -3.50
C GLU A 7 12.13 -21.66 -4.65
N LEU A 8 13.06 -20.70 -4.65
CA LEU A 8 13.13 -19.63 -5.66
C LEU A 8 13.75 -20.09 -7.00
N HIS A 9 14.22 -21.34 -7.07
CA HIS A 9 14.74 -21.95 -8.31
C HIS A 9 13.66 -22.27 -9.33
N PHE A 10 12.41 -22.46 -8.88
CA PHE A 10 11.27 -22.62 -9.77
C PHE A 10 10.55 -21.28 -9.94
N PRO A 11 10.16 -20.92 -11.16
CA PRO A 11 9.42 -19.68 -11.40
C PRO A 11 8.07 -19.77 -10.69
N GLN A 12 7.81 -18.82 -9.79
CA GLN A 12 6.54 -18.70 -9.09
C GLN A 12 5.76 -17.54 -9.72
N THR A 13 4.50 -17.80 -10.07
CA THR A 13 3.60 -16.79 -10.63
C THR A 13 2.42 -16.63 -9.69
N HIS A 14 2.09 -15.39 -9.37
CA HIS A 14 0.95 -15.05 -8.52
C HIS A 14 0.03 -14.09 -9.26
N ILE A 15 -1.26 -14.43 -9.33
CA ILE A 15 -2.27 -13.60 -10.01
C ILE A 15 -3.37 -13.23 -9.03
N TYR A 16 -3.64 -11.94 -8.93
CA TYR A 16 -4.73 -11.41 -8.11
C TYR A 16 -5.34 -10.19 -8.78
N ALA A 17 -6.54 -9.80 -8.36
CA ALA A 17 -7.12 -8.54 -8.78
C ALA A 17 -7.13 -7.56 -7.60
N GLN A 18 -6.77 -6.30 -7.87
CA GLN A 18 -6.85 -5.22 -6.91
C GLN A 18 -7.77 -4.09 -7.37
N ARG A 19 -8.33 -3.36 -6.42
CA ARG A 19 -9.12 -2.15 -6.65
C ARG A 19 -8.84 -1.14 -5.56
N THR A 20 -8.61 0.11 -5.92
CA THR A 20 -8.43 1.21 -4.95
C THR A 20 -8.84 2.56 -5.55
N TRP A 21 -9.20 3.49 -4.68
CA TRP A 21 -9.29 4.94 -4.98
C TRP A 21 -8.12 5.72 -4.36
N GLY A 22 -7.27 5.03 -3.59
CA GLY A 22 -6.14 5.61 -2.88
C GLY A 22 -4.99 5.87 -3.85
N PRO A 23 -4.45 7.11 -3.91
CA PRO A 23 -3.35 7.45 -4.81
C PRO A 23 -1.98 7.01 -4.27
N GLU A 24 -1.90 6.59 -3.01
CA GLU A 24 -0.65 6.25 -2.33
C GLU A 24 -0.86 5.09 -1.35
N GLY A 25 0.12 4.20 -1.27
CA GLY A 25 0.07 3.05 -0.37
C GLY A 25 0.92 1.88 -0.82
N VAL A 26 1.13 0.90 0.06
CA VAL A 26 1.85 -0.34 -0.29
C VAL A 26 0.87 -1.39 -0.77
N ILE A 27 1.13 -1.94 -1.96
CA ILE A 27 0.40 -3.10 -2.49
C ILE A 27 1.04 -4.37 -1.92
N PHE A 28 2.34 -4.54 -2.12
CA PHE A 28 3.09 -5.62 -1.49
C PHE A 28 4.56 -5.28 -1.28
N TYR A 29 5.20 -6.05 -0.42
CA TYR A 29 6.61 -5.96 -0.06
C TYR A 29 7.23 -7.34 -0.15
N GLY A 30 8.50 -7.38 -0.56
CA GLY A 30 9.31 -8.59 -0.59
C GLY A 30 10.71 -8.37 -0.03
N ASP A 31 11.25 -9.36 0.69
CA ASP A 31 12.63 -9.32 1.16
C ASP A 31 13.30 -10.68 1.21
N THR A 32 14.64 -10.67 1.09
CA THR A 32 15.49 -11.77 1.56
C THR A 32 16.27 -11.39 2.82
N ASN A 33 16.40 -10.09 3.09
CA ASN A 33 16.88 -9.51 4.34
C ASN A 33 16.23 -8.12 4.52
N PRO A 34 15.42 -7.90 5.58
CA PRO A 34 14.69 -6.64 5.74
C PRO A 34 15.59 -5.42 6.01
N GLU A 35 16.87 -5.63 6.31
CA GLU A 35 17.82 -4.54 6.55
C GLU A 35 18.39 -3.96 5.25
N ASP A 36 18.78 -4.81 4.30
CA ASP A 36 19.59 -4.41 3.15
C ASP A 36 19.24 -5.11 1.82
N ASP A 37 18.20 -5.94 1.78
CA ASP A 37 17.80 -6.68 0.57
C ASP A 37 16.27 -6.84 0.50
N TRP A 38 15.62 -5.82 -0.05
CA TRP A 38 14.17 -5.70 -0.14
C TRP A 38 13.70 -4.90 -1.35
N PHE A 39 12.42 -5.11 -1.69
CA PHE A 39 11.69 -4.36 -2.69
C PHE A 39 10.23 -4.17 -2.26
N VAL A 40 9.61 -3.13 -2.77
CA VAL A 40 8.21 -2.78 -2.48
C VAL A 40 7.52 -2.49 -3.79
N LEU A 41 6.30 -3.00 -4.00
CA LEU A 41 5.38 -2.43 -4.98
C LEU A 41 4.41 -1.51 -4.24
N GLY A 42 4.48 -0.21 -4.52
CA GLY A 42 3.60 0.79 -3.97
C GLY A 42 2.91 1.61 -5.05
N LEU A 43 1.93 2.41 -4.64
CA LEU A 43 1.35 3.48 -5.44
C LEU A 43 1.90 4.82 -4.96
N ARG A 44 2.15 5.72 -5.91
CA ARG A 44 2.39 7.14 -5.69
C ARG A 44 1.73 7.93 -6.80
N ASP A 45 0.95 8.95 -6.44
CA ASP A 45 0.13 9.70 -7.41
C ASP A 45 -0.71 8.77 -8.32
N GLY A 46 -1.23 7.69 -7.72
CA GLY A 46 -2.01 6.66 -8.38
C GLY A 46 -1.22 5.72 -9.28
N ARG A 47 0.09 5.91 -9.44
CA ARG A 47 0.94 5.12 -10.33
C ARG A 47 1.78 4.11 -9.56
N PRO A 48 1.98 2.90 -10.11
CA PRO A 48 2.89 1.92 -9.55
C PRO A 48 4.33 2.40 -9.53
N GLU A 49 4.96 2.26 -8.37
CA GLU A 49 6.39 2.47 -8.17
C GLU A 49 7.00 1.27 -7.45
N ILE A 50 8.24 0.93 -7.81
CA ILE A 50 9.04 -0.07 -7.12
C ILE A 50 10.29 0.56 -6.51
N PRO A 51 10.22 0.96 -5.23
CA PRO A 51 11.40 1.15 -4.39
C PRO A 51 12.11 -0.19 -4.17
N LEU A 52 13.41 -0.19 -4.39
CA LEU A 52 14.28 -1.35 -4.22
C LEU A 52 15.58 -0.93 -3.54
N HIS A 53 16.05 -1.77 -2.62
CA HIS A 53 17.34 -1.64 -1.99
C HIS A 53 18.01 -3.01 -1.88
N ASN A 54 19.19 -3.13 -2.48
CA ASN A 54 20.04 -4.30 -2.37
C ASN A 54 21.52 -3.92 -2.44
N HIS A 55 22.39 -4.93 -2.44
CA HIS A 55 23.84 -4.75 -2.47
C HIS A 55 24.36 -3.95 -3.69
N TRP A 56 23.63 -3.97 -4.81
CA TRP A 56 24.06 -3.28 -6.04
C TRP A 56 23.43 -1.91 -6.22
N ALA A 57 22.20 -1.71 -5.74
CA ALA A 57 21.45 -0.51 -6.02
C ALA A 57 20.45 -0.14 -4.92
N GLN A 58 20.23 1.17 -4.80
CA GLN A 58 19.08 1.75 -4.12
C GLN A 58 18.39 2.69 -5.10
N LEU A 59 17.20 2.32 -5.56
CA LEU A 59 16.50 3.05 -6.61
C LEU A 59 14.97 2.95 -6.47
N THR A 60 14.27 3.79 -7.21
CA THR A 60 12.82 3.73 -7.37
C THR A 60 12.49 3.78 -8.85
N VAL A 61 11.72 2.81 -9.34
CA VAL A 61 11.25 2.76 -10.73
C VAL A 61 9.75 2.95 -10.76
N GLY A 62 9.27 3.96 -11.48
CA GLY A 62 7.84 4.08 -11.82
C GLY A 62 7.51 3.27 -13.06
N ALA A 63 6.36 2.59 -13.08
CA ALA A 63 5.94 1.76 -14.19
C ALA A 63 4.42 1.72 -14.36
N GLY A 64 3.95 1.62 -15.61
CA GLY A 64 2.55 1.33 -15.91
C GLY A 64 1.56 2.50 -15.78
N PRO A 65 0.25 2.20 -15.95
CA PRO A 65 -0.83 3.18 -15.87
C PRO A 65 -1.20 3.52 -14.42
N ARG A 66 -2.12 4.47 -14.25
CA ARG A 66 -2.74 4.74 -12.94
C ARG A 66 -3.69 3.61 -12.56
N LEU A 67 -3.75 3.30 -11.26
CA LEU A 67 -4.57 2.23 -10.69
C LEU A 67 -5.57 2.72 -9.63
N ASP A 68 -5.64 4.03 -9.40
CA ASP A 68 -6.51 4.70 -8.42
C ASP A 68 -7.86 5.14 -9.02
N ASP A 69 -8.39 4.37 -9.97
CA ASP A 69 -9.61 4.69 -10.73
C ASP A 69 -10.86 3.97 -10.21
N GLY A 70 -10.74 3.22 -9.11
CA GLY A 70 -11.81 2.45 -8.53
C GLY A 70 -12.24 1.22 -9.34
N ARG A 71 -11.48 0.82 -10.36
CA ARG A 71 -11.73 -0.40 -11.14
C ARG A 71 -10.87 -1.55 -10.65
N TRP A 72 -11.27 -2.76 -11.04
CA TRP A 72 -10.47 -3.95 -10.79
C TRP A 72 -9.39 -4.06 -11.85
N HIS A 73 -8.14 -4.12 -11.40
CA HIS A 73 -6.97 -4.37 -12.23
C HIS A 73 -6.38 -5.73 -11.88
N GLN A 74 -6.05 -6.53 -12.89
CA GLN A 74 -5.34 -7.79 -12.71
C GLN A 74 -3.85 -7.51 -12.53
N MET A 75 -3.31 -8.06 -11.45
CA MET A 75 -1.91 -8.03 -11.09
C MET A 75 -1.31 -9.41 -11.33
N GLU A 76 -0.21 -9.46 -12.04
CA GLU A 76 0.64 -10.64 -12.16
C GLU A 76 2.01 -10.35 -11.58
N VAL A 77 2.48 -11.17 -10.64
CA VAL A 77 3.82 -11.07 -10.07
C VAL A 77 4.53 -12.39 -10.34
N LYS A 78 5.62 -12.33 -11.12
CA LYS A 78 6.49 -13.48 -11.37
C LYS A 78 7.80 -13.31 -10.63
N ILE A 79 8.17 -14.31 -9.85
CA ILE A 79 9.42 -14.36 -9.11
C ILE A 79 10.20 -15.55 -9.65
N HIS A 80 11.42 -15.30 -10.12
CA HIS A 80 12.29 -16.36 -10.62
C HIS A 80 13.75 -16.01 -10.33
N ALA A 81 14.42 -16.83 -9.53
CA ALA A 81 15.77 -16.59 -9.05
C ALA A 81 15.92 -15.17 -8.43
N ASP A 82 16.68 -14.28 -9.06
CA ASP A 82 16.90 -12.89 -8.66
C ASP A 82 16.10 -11.88 -9.49
N SER A 83 15.06 -12.32 -10.20
CA SER A 83 14.22 -11.47 -11.03
C SER A 83 12.78 -11.39 -10.54
N VAL A 84 12.20 -10.20 -10.64
CA VAL A 84 10.79 -9.91 -10.36
C VAL A 84 10.20 -9.21 -11.56
N MET A 85 9.13 -9.79 -12.10
CA MET A 85 8.34 -9.18 -13.16
C MET A 85 6.94 -8.86 -12.62
N VAL A 86 6.45 -7.66 -12.95
CA VAL A 86 5.11 -7.19 -12.63
C VAL A 86 4.35 -6.93 -13.93
N GLY A 87 3.23 -7.62 -14.06
CA GLY A 87 2.26 -7.45 -15.14
C GLY A 87 0.98 -6.78 -14.64
N LEU A 88 0.42 -5.88 -15.44
CA LEU A 88 -0.83 -5.18 -15.20
C LEU A 88 -1.78 -5.40 -16.38
N ASP A 89 -2.96 -5.95 -16.10
CA ASP A 89 -4.02 -6.19 -17.09
C ASP A 89 -3.54 -6.94 -18.36
N GLY A 90 -2.55 -7.83 -18.20
CA GLY A 90 -1.95 -8.62 -19.26
C GLY A 90 -0.68 -8.04 -19.89
N GLU A 91 -0.30 -6.81 -19.53
CA GLU A 91 0.91 -6.15 -20.04
C GLU A 91 2.05 -6.19 -19.02
N GLU A 92 3.25 -6.60 -19.43
CA GLU A 92 4.45 -6.48 -18.60
C GLU A 92 4.82 -5.00 -18.46
N VAL A 93 4.64 -4.45 -17.26
CA VAL A 93 4.94 -3.03 -17.00
C VAL A 93 6.32 -2.86 -16.38
N LEU A 94 6.85 -3.90 -15.75
CA LEU A 94 8.16 -3.85 -15.12
C LEU A 94 8.80 -5.23 -15.04
N HIS A 95 10.10 -5.26 -15.31
CA HIS A 95 10.93 -6.43 -15.10
C HIS A 95 12.26 -6.00 -14.51
N LEU A 96 12.45 -6.34 -13.24
CA LEU A 96 13.68 -6.11 -12.50
C LEU A 96 14.48 -7.40 -12.46
N ARG A 97 15.77 -7.29 -12.77
CA ARG A 97 16.75 -8.36 -12.58
C ARG A 97 17.69 -7.96 -11.46
N GLN A 98 18.31 -8.95 -10.81
CA GLN A 98 19.20 -8.72 -9.68
C GLN A 98 18.49 -7.95 -8.56
N VAL A 99 17.24 -8.31 -8.26
CA VAL A 99 16.48 -7.67 -7.19
C VAL A 99 17.02 -8.01 -5.80
N SER A 100 17.78 -9.09 -5.68
CA SER A 100 18.39 -9.54 -4.43
C SER A 100 19.82 -9.98 -4.65
N GLY A 101 20.69 -9.77 -3.64
CA GLY A 101 22.09 -10.20 -3.65
C GLY A 101 22.22 -11.67 -4.08
N PRO A 102 23.40 -12.18 -4.49
CA PRO A 102 23.54 -13.52 -5.06
C PRO A 102 22.82 -14.58 -4.22
N LEU A 103 21.64 -14.96 -4.69
CA LEU A 103 20.73 -15.81 -3.95
C LEU A 103 21.33 -17.21 -3.75
N ALA A 104 22.28 -17.55 -4.64
CA ALA A 104 23.09 -18.77 -4.69
C ALA A 104 24.09 -18.95 -3.52
N ASN A 105 24.45 -17.88 -2.77
CA ASN A 105 25.43 -18.01 -1.67
C ASN A 105 24.78 -18.26 -0.30
N LYS A 106 23.44 -18.26 -0.20
CA LYS A 106 22.73 -18.63 1.03
C LYS A 106 22.24 -20.08 0.88
N PRO A 107 22.50 -20.95 1.87
CA PRO A 107 22.17 -22.38 1.75
C PRO A 107 20.68 -22.67 1.55
N GLN A 108 19.79 -21.74 1.91
CA GLN A 108 18.35 -21.73 1.59
C GLN A 108 17.85 -20.28 1.54
N PRO A 109 17.82 -19.62 0.38
CA PRO A 109 17.27 -18.28 0.31
C PRO A 109 15.75 -18.33 0.44
N ILE A 110 15.23 -17.76 1.54
CA ILE A 110 13.79 -17.62 1.74
C ILE A 110 13.42 -16.18 1.38
N MET A 111 12.60 -16.00 0.37
CA MET A 111 11.97 -14.71 0.10
C MET A 111 10.67 -14.62 0.89
N ARG A 112 10.49 -13.54 1.65
CA ARG A 112 9.25 -13.25 2.36
C ARG A 112 8.45 -12.25 1.56
N ILE A 113 7.16 -12.52 1.36
CA ILE A 113 6.23 -11.61 0.69
C ILE A 113 5.13 -11.21 1.66
N VAL A 114 4.87 -9.90 1.78
CA VAL A 114 3.79 -9.34 2.59
C VAL A 114 2.87 -8.48 1.74
N LEU A 115 1.57 -8.74 1.80
CA LEU A 115 0.55 -7.94 1.12
C LEU A 115 0.02 -6.84 2.04
N GLY A 116 -0.10 -5.61 1.50
CA GLY A 116 -0.73 -4.46 2.14
C GLY A 116 0.06 -3.85 3.31
N GLY A 117 1.36 -4.11 3.41
CA GLY A 117 2.17 -3.59 4.51
C GLY A 117 3.67 -3.80 4.35
N LEU A 118 4.43 -3.21 5.27
CA LEU A 118 5.90 -3.28 5.33
C LEU A 118 6.33 -4.01 6.60
N LEU A 119 7.46 -4.73 6.54
CA LEU A 119 8.11 -5.32 7.73
C LEU A 119 9.21 -4.43 8.33
N PHE A 120 9.42 -3.25 7.77
CA PHE A 120 10.39 -2.26 8.26
C PHE A 120 9.76 -0.85 8.28
N PRO A 121 10.32 0.10 9.04
CA PRO A 121 9.78 1.46 9.11
C PRO A 121 9.83 2.17 7.75
N ALA A 122 8.73 2.81 7.35
CA ALA A 122 8.64 3.54 6.07
C ALA A 122 9.72 4.63 5.91
N SER A 123 10.29 5.12 7.01
CA SER A 123 11.41 6.06 7.01
C SER A 123 12.70 5.51 6.39
N LYS A 124 12.85 4.19 6.24
CA LYS A 124 13.96 3.57 5.49
C LYS A 124 13.78 3.63 3.97
N LEU A 125 12.58 3.94 3.48
CA LEU A 125 12.36 4.16 2.05
C LEU A 125 13.05 5.46 1.63
N TRP A 126 13.84 5.40 0.55
CA TRP A 126 14.52 6.57 0.01
C TRP A 126 13.53 7.69 -0.33
N LEU A 127 12.46 7.32 -1.05
CA LEU A 127 11.26 8.14 -1.22
C LEU A 127 10.18 7.60 -0.28
N GLN A 128 9.98 8.30 0.84
CA GLN A 128 8.96 7.91 1.81
C GLN A 128 7.58 7.90 1.15
N LEU A 129 6.78 6.91 1.51
CA LEU A 129 5.36 6.85 1.18
C LEU A 129 4.55 6.57 2.45
N VAL A 130 3.28 6.93 2.42
CA VAL A 130 2.30 6.51 3.43
C VAL A 130 1.98 5.04 3.18
N PRO A 131 2.32 4.10 4.09
CA PRO A 131 2.23 2.67 3.76
C PRO A 131 0.80 2.14 3.68
N ALA A 132 -0.13 2.76 4.41
CA ALA A 132 -1.51 2.32 4.47
C ALA A 132 -2.20 2.57 3.12
N LEU A 133 -2.69 1.49 2.50
CA LEU A 133 -3.49 1.55 1.28
C LEU A 133 -4.92 1.14 1.59
N ASP A 134 -5.89 2.02 1.27
CA ASP A 134 -7.30 1.64 1.26
C ASP A 134 -7.62 0.92 -0.06
N GLY A 135 -7.40 -0.39 -0.05
CA GLY A 135 -7.46 -1.22 -1.25
C GLY A 135 -8.15 -2.56 -0.98
N CYS A 136 -8.79 -3.06 -2.03
CA CYS A 136 -9.46 -4.36 -2.02
C CYS A 136 -8.71 -5.34 -2.90
N LEU A 137 -8.55 -6.55 -2.37
CA LEU A 137 -7.98 -7.68 -3.09
C LEU A 137 -9.07 -8.72 -3.30
N ARG A 138 -9.15 -9.30 -4.50
CA ARG A 138 -9.97 -10.47 -4.76
C ARG A 138 -9.12 -11.56 -5.41
N ARG A 139 -9.48 -12.81 -5.08
CA ARG A 139 -8.78 -14.01 -5.53
C ARG A 139 -9.22 -14.35 -6.94
N GLU A 140 -8.28 -14.39 -7.88
CA GLU A 140 -8.47 -15.03 -9.18
C GLU A 140 -7.71 -16.37 -9.15
N ASP A 141 -6.38 -16.39 -8.90
CA ASP A 141 -5.57 -17.60 -8.68
C ASP A 141 -4.39 -17.33 -7.72
N TRP A 142 -4.64 -17.46 -6.40
CA TRP A 142 -3.59 -17.25 -5.37
C TRP A 142 -3.15 -18.59 -4.73
N LEU A 143 -1.87 -18.92 -4.98
CA LEU A 143 -1.06 -20.01 -4.42
C LEU A 143 -1.55 -21.42 -4.78
N ASP A 144 -0.77 -22.12 -5.60
CA ASP A 144 -0.66 -23.57 -5.47
C ASP A 144 -0.49 -23.90 -3.97
N GLN A 145 -1.15 -24.96 -3.51
CA GLN A 145 -1.31 -25.34 -2.09
C GLN A 145 0.01 -25.53 -1.29
N GLN A 146 1.16 -25.23 -1.87
CA GLN A 146 2.51 -25.46 -1.36
C GLN A 146 3.12 -24.29 -0.59
N ALA A 147 2.57 -23.07 -0.68
CA ALA A 147 3.03 -21.98 0.17
C ALA A 147 2.46 -22.14 1.59
N GLN A 148 3.30 -22.66 2.49
CA GLN A 148 2.99 -22.73 3.92
C GLN A 148 2.66 -21.33 4.43
N THR A 149 1.39 -21.07 4.71
CA THR A 149 0.94 -19.86 5.42
C THR A 149 1.50 -19.92 6.84
N SER A 150 2.70 -19.38 7.03
CA SER A 150 3.42 -19.38 8.32
C SER A 150 3.11 -18.15 9.18
N ALA A 151 2.03 -17.42 8.91
CA ALA A 151 1.66 -16.24 9.67
C ALA A 151 0.18 -16.26 10.07
N SER A 152 -0.07 -15.90 11.32
CA SER A 152 -1.38 -15.52 11.84
C SER A 152 -2.05 -14.55 10.86
N VAL A 153 -3.18 -14.97 10.29
CA VAL A 153 -4.07 -14.10 9.52
C VAL A 153 -4.36 -12.88 10.40
N PRO A 154 -3.97 -11.66 10.01
CA PRO A 154 -4.26 -10.48 10.81
C PRO A 154 -5.77 -10.40 11.04
N THR A 155 -6.17 -10.08 12.26
CA THR A 155 -7.57 -9.81 12.67
C THR A 155 -8.24 -8.67 11.88
N SER A 156 -7.51 -7.98 11.01
CA SER A 156 -7.96 -6.86 10.19
C SER A 156 -8.40 -7.23 8.76
N LEU A 157 -8.36 -8.51 8.35
CA LEU A 157 -8.94 -8.92 7.07
C LEU A 157 -10.47 -8.83 7.14
N ARG A 158 -10.97 -7.67 6.72
CA ARG A 158 -12.40 -7.38 6.59
C ARG A 158 -12.82 -7.53 5.13
N SER A 159 -14.05 -7.98 4.91
CA SER A 159 -14.63 -7.96 3.58
C SER A 159 -14.78 -6.52 3.10
N CYS A 160 -14.36 -6.28 1.86
CA CYS A 160 -14.58 -5.02 1.18
C CYS A 160 -16.06 -4.77 0.87
N ALA A 161 -16.43 -3.50 0.73
CA ALA A 161 -17.71 -3.13 0.15
C ALA A 161 -17.79 -3.59 -1.33
N VAL A 162 -18.96 -4.09 -1.75
CA VAL A 162 -19.19 -4.56 -3.12
C VAL A 162 -18.99 -3.41 -4.12
N GLU A 163 -19.63 -2.28 -3.82
CA GLU A 163 -19.47 -1.03 -4.55
C GLU A 163 -18.71 -0.01 -3.70
N SER A 164 -17.88 0.79 -4.35
CA SER A 164 -17.04 1.80 -3.71
C SER A 164 -17.08 3.07 -4.54
N GLN A 165 -17.18 4.22 -3.89
CA GLN A 165 -17.07 5.53 -4.50
C GLN A 165 -15.90 6.30 -3.89
N PRO A 166 -15.33 7.29 -4.59
CA PRO A 166 -14.32 8.17 -4.01
C PRO A 166 -14.87 8.88 -2.77
N GLY A 167 -14.07 8.92 -1.71
CA GLY A 167 -14.41 9.65 -0.49
C GLY A 167 -13.97 8.97 0.80
N ILE A 168 -14.38 9.56 1.91
CA ILE A 168 -14.14 9.04 3.25
C ILE A 168 -15.48 8.66 3.88
N PHE A 169 -15.56 7.44 4.40
CA PHE A 169 -16.74 6.91 5.07
C PHE A 169 -16.53 6.78 6.58
N PHE A 170 -17.38 7.44 7.36
CA PHE A 170 -17.43 7.29 8.81
C PHE A 170 -18.66 6.47 9.22
N PRO A 171 -18.47 5.20 9.66
CA PRO A 171 -19.55 4.45 10.29
C PRO A 171 -20.14 5.22 11.49
N PRO A 172 -21.43 5.01 11.84
CA PRO A 172 -22.03 5.64 13.02
C PRO A 172 -21.19 5.41 14.29
N GLY A 173 -20.93 6.48 15.04
CA GLY A 173 -20.13 6.43 16.27
C GLY A 173 -18.61 6.41 16.06
N THR A 174 -18.14 6.64 14.83
CA THR A 174 -16.71 6.78 14.52
C THR A 174 -16.36 8.23 14.16
N GLY A 175 -15.08 8.56 14.28
CA GLY A 175 -14.53 9.86 13.90
C GLY A 175 -13.02 9.76 13.72
N ALA A 176 -12.44 10.79 13.11
CA ALA A 176 -10.99 10.96 13.01
C ALA A 176 -10.61 12.29 13.68
N GLU A 177 -9.54 12.28 14.45
CA GLU A 177 -8.98 13.47 15.09
C GLU A 177 -7.56 13.69 14.53
N PHE A 178 -7.27 14.93 14.15
CA PHE A 178 -5.97 15.34 13.64
C PHE A 178 -5.37 16.36 14.59
N SER A 179 -4.12 16.13 15.01
CA SER A 179 -3.35 17.13 15.74
C SER A 179 -2.48 17.90 14.75
N LEU A 180 -2.66 19.22 14.72
CA LEU A 180 -1.92 20.11 13.83
C LEU A 180 -1.01 20.99 14.67
N GLU A 181 0.30 20.86 14.48
CA GLU A 181 1.28 21.78 15.06
C GLU A 181 1.56 22.92 14.08
N GLY A 182 1.01 24.10 14.35
CA GLY A 182 1.36 25.32 13.64
C GLY A 182 2.53 26.03 14.31
N LYS A 183 3.58 26.37 13.55
CA LYS A 183 4.54 27.41 14.00
C LYS A 183 3.92 28.79 13.75
N GLU A 184 4.33 29.80 14.51
CA GLU A 184 3.69 31.13 14.48
C GLU A 184 3.46 31.65 13.04
N ALA A 185 2.20 32.01 12.78
CA ALA A 185 1.66 32.48 11.50
C ALA A 185 1.57 31.46 10.33
N SER A 186 1.61 30.14 10.57
CA SER A 186 1.25 29.16 9.52
C SER A 186 -0.26 28.87 9.48
N SER A 187 -0.92 29.17 8.36
CA SER A 187 -2.24 28.64 8.04
C SER A 187 -2.11 27.20 7.55
N ALA A 188 -2.67 26.23 8.27
CA ALA A 188 -2.82 24.87 7.77
C ALA A 188 -4.19 24.77 7.07
N SER A 189 -4.17 24.57 5.76
CA SER A 189 -5.36 24.25 4.96
C SER A 189 -5.25 22.82 4.49
N PHE A 190 -6.25 22.00 4.77
CA PHE A 190 -6.40 20.67 4.21
C PHE A 190 -7.71 20.61 3.45
N CYS A 191 -7.71 19.97 2.28
CA CYS A 191 -8.91 19.73 1.52
C CYS A 191 -9.41 18.32 1.87
N LEU A 192 -10.66 18.23 2.32
CA LEU A 192 -11.36 16.96 2.43
C LEU A 192 -12.34 16.89 1.27
N ASP A 193 -11.99 16.11 0.25
CA ASP A 193 -12.87 15.84 -0.88
C ASP A 193 -13.67 14.55 -0.65
N GLY A 194 -14.96 14.60 -0.99
CA GLY A 194 -15.82 13.41 -0.99
C GLY A 194 -16.18 12.87 0.40
N LEU A 195 -16.51 13.73 1.37
CA LEU A 195 -16.99 13.26 2.67
C LEU A 195 -18.41 12.68 2.55
N TRP A 196 -18.66 11.50 3.12
CA TRP A 196 -20.00 10.91 3.19
C TRP A 196 -20.41 10.63 4.63
N ALA A 197 -21.61 11.07 5.02
CA ALA A 197 -22.22 10.75 6.32
C ALA A 197 -23.66 10.27 6.11
N GLN A 198 -23.99 9.10 6.68
CA GLN A 198 -25.34 8.53 6.61
C GLN A 198 -25.89 8.41 5.16
N GLY A 199 -25.02 8.14 4.19
CA GLY A 199 -25.38 8.02 2.78
C GLY A 199 -25.55 9.34 2.02
N GLN A 200 -25.27 10.49 2.65
CA GLN A 200 -25.28 11.81 2.01
C GLN A 200 -23.86 12.34 1.83
N ARG A 201 -23.58 12.96 0.67
CA ARG A 201 -22.31 13.64 0.42
C ARG A 201 -22.31 14.99 1.14
N LEU A 202 -21.35 15.18 2.03
CA LEU A 202 -21.10 16.43 2.72
C LEU A 202 -20.15 17.29 1.87
N ASP A 203 -20.66 18.44 1.43
CA ASP A 203 -19.86 19.48 0.78
C ASP A 203 -19.39 20.48 1.84
N MET A 204 -18.13 20.35 2.27
CA MET A 204 -17.57 21.18 3.34
C MET A 204 -17.46 22.66 2.95
N ASP A 205 -17.38 22.97 1.66
CA ASP A 205 -17.35 24.35 1.14
C ASP A 205 -18.74 25.02 1.15
N ARG A 206 -19.80 24.24 1.37
CA ARG A 206 -21.20 24.69 1.32
C ARG A 206 -22.00 24.46 2.60
N SER A 207 -21.39 23.99 3.69
CA SER A 207 -22.15 23.65 4.90
C SER A 207 -22.85 24.88 5.52
N PRO A 208 -24.19 24.93 5.53
CA PRO A 208 -24.93 26.00 6.18
C PRO A 208 -25.12 25.63 7.65
N GLY A 209 -24.16 26.00 8.51
CA GLY A 209 -24.30 26.30 9.95
C GLY A 209 -24.95 25.30 10.92
N ASN A 210 -25.59 24.22 10.46
CA ASN A 210 -26.35 23.27 11.27
C ASN A 210 -26.21 21.87 10.67
N GLY A 211 -25.12 21.18 11.02
CA GLY A 211 -24.90 19.78 10.66
C GLY A 211 -23.44 19.38 10.76
N THR A 212 -23.13 18.55 11.77
CA THR A 212 -21.84 17.90 12.10
C THR A 212 -20.76 18.78 12.74
N ASP A 213 -20.44 18.45 14.01
CA ASP A 213 -19.40 19.06 14.84
C ASP A 213 -18.00 18.91 14.22
N THR A 214 -17.58 19.89 13.44
CA THR A 214 -16.14 20.15 13.26
C THR A 214 -15.68 20.93 14.49
N THR A 215 -15.24 20.24 15.53
CA THR A 215 -14.73 20.89 16.75
C THR A 215 -13.25 21.18 16.60
N ILE A 216 -12.87 22.44 16.40
CA ILE A 216 -11.46 22.87 16.46
C ILE A 216 -11.15 23.21 17.92
N LYS A 217 -10.40 22.34 18.61
CA LYS A 217 -9.88 22.63 19.96
C LYS A 217 -8.49 23.26 19.83
N SER A 218 -8.36 24.52 20.24
CA SER A 218 -7.03 25.12 20.43
C SER A 218 -6.42 24.61 21.74
N PRO A 219 -5.14 24.22 21.78
CA PRO A 219 -4.49 23.93 23.05
C PRO A 219 -4.51 25.20 23.93
N PRO A 220 -4.70 25.06 25.26
CA PRO A 220 -4.64 26.22 26.14
C PRO A 220 -3.28 26.91 25.96
N LYS A 221 -3.32 28.22 25.68
CA LYS A 221 -2.11 29.05 25.76
C LYS A 221 -1.66 29.01 27.21
N ASN A 222 -0.64 28.20 27.51
CA ASN A 222 0.15 28.41 28.71
C ASN A 222 0.86 29.75 28.55
N LEU A 223 0.22 30.82 29.04
CA LEU A 223 0.91 32.04 29.39
C LEU A 223 1.90 31.67 30.51
N LEU A 224 3.16 32.02 30.26
CA LEU A 224 4.30 31.93 31.19
C LEU A 224 3.94 32.29 32.63
#